data_AF-A0AA40YPA9-F1
#
_entry.id   AF-A0AA40YPA9-F1
#
_cell.length_a   1.000
_cell.length_b   1.000
_cell.length_c   1.000
_cell.angle_alpha   90.00
_cell.angle_beta   90.00
_cell.angle_gamma   90.00
#
_symmetry.space_group_name_H-M   'P 1'
#
loop_
_entity.id
_entity.type
_entity.pdbx_description
1 polymer ?
#
loop_
_entity_poly.entity_id
_entity_poly.type
_entity_poly.pdbx_seq_one_letter_code
_entity_poly.pdbx_strand_id
1 'polypeptide(L)'
;MRLRAEEFRPRAGRYAFRVVQPRPALRHTTLVDPMRDWGYLVGDHDGLARLAGLFSFAAYSPHTVVHVPLRQSIPRDFPQGVPVDLVLVHQTLGLRPSTWPALRRGLTHGVPRTVRTDERRTARHAADWEDLWERRWDRLPRTGRVQPAVHARTLFLSGARDTFAAASVRVGRAAGSGPLAKGAVKGYDVLCASLTALLPLSRGRGTELDIGFQAYPSLAHFTPPGRSARRRRPTAASP
;
A
#
# COMPACT_ATOMS: atom_id res chain seq x y z
N MET A 1 9.85 6.93 10.71
CA MET A 1 8.64 7.76 10.48
C MET A 1 7.70 7.56 11.67
N ARG A 2 6.80 8.52 11.93
CA ARG A 2 5.74 8.38 12.94
C ARG A 2 4.39 8.31 12.25
N LEU A 3 3.64 7.24 12.47
CA LEU A 3 2.30 7.05 11.94
C LEU A 3 1.27 7.19 13.06
N ARG A 4 0.26 8.03 12.84
CA ARG A 4 -0.93 8.06 13.69
C ARG A 4 -1.84 6.91 13.27
N ALA A 5 -2.37 6.21 14.26
CA ALA A 5 -3.18 5.02 14.07
C ALA A 5 -4.21 4.86 15.19
N GLU A 6 -5.18 3.98 14.97
CA GLU A 6 -6.10 3.50 15.99
C GLU A 6 -5.85 2.01 16.22
N GLU A 7 -5.72 1.63 17.49
CA GLU A 7 -5.63 0.24 17.90
C GLU A 7 -6.98 -0.25 18.41
N PHE A 8 -7.40 -1.41 17.93
CA PHE A 8 -8.61 -2.11 18.33
C PHE A 8 -8.24 -3.49 18.88
N ARG A 9 -9.10 -4.03 19.74
CA ARG A 9 -8.99 -5.40 20.26
C ARG A 9 -10.28 -6.20 20.03
N PRO A 10 -10.73 -6.38 18.77
CA PRO A 10 -11.89 -7.20 18.48
C PRO A 10 -11.64 -8.66 18.86
N ARG A 11 -12.73 -9.36 19.17
CA ARG A 11 -12.73 -10.81 19.40
C ARG A 11 -13.37 -11.52 18.21
N ALA A 12 -12.84 -12.68 17.86
CA ALA A 12 -13.50 -13.64 16.99
C ALA A 12 -13.46 -15.01 17.65
N GLY A 13 -14.63 -15.49 18.09
CA GLY A 13 -14.72 -16.65 18.98
C GLY A 13 -13.93 -16.40 20.27
N ARG A 14 -13.06 -17.36 20.62
CA ARG A 14 -12.23 -17.30 21.84
C ARG A 14 -10.98 -16.41 21.73
N TYR A 15 -10.64 -15.91 20.54
CA TYR A 15 -9.39 -15.21 20.30
C TYR A 15 -9.61 -13.70 20.20
N ALA A 16 -8.79 -12.92 20.93
CA ALA A 16 -8.68 -11.48 20.77
C ALA A 16 -7.52 -11.15 19.82
N PHE A 17 -7.75 -10.25 18.87
CA PHE A 17 -6.73 -9.83 17.92
C PHE A 17 -6.39 -8.36 18.11
N ARG A 18 -5.11 -8.01 18.02
CA ARG A 18 -4.69 -6.61 17.93
C ARG A 18 -4.82 -6.17 16.48
N VAL A 19 -5.70 -5.21 16.23
CA VAL A 19 -5.90 -4.63 14.90
C VAL A 19 -5.50 -3.17 14.92
N VAL A 20 -4.68 -2.74 13.97
CA VAL A 20 -4.24 -1.34 13.83
C VAL A 20 -4.77 -0.79 12.51
N GLN A 21 -5.34 0.41 12.55
CA GLN A 21 -5.77 1.16 11.36
C GLN A 21 -5.07 2.52 11.28
N PRO A 22 -4.72 3.02 10.09
CA PRO A 22 -4.16 4.36 9.96
C PRO A 22 -5.20 5.44 10.29
N ARG A 23 -4.74 6.50 10.95
CA ARG A 23 -5.53 7.71 11.25
C ARG A 23 -4.77 8.96 10.80
N PRO A 24 -5.34 9.83 9.94
CA PRO A 24 -6.61 9.65 9.22
C PRO A 24 -6.55 8.47 8.24
N ALA A 25 -7.67 8.01 7.72
CA ALA A 25 -7.65 6.99 6.66
C ALA A 25 -6.92 7.52 5.41
N LEU A 26 -6.38 6.61 4.59
CA LEU A 26 -5.68 6.93 3.36
C LEU A 26 -6.72 7.21 2.26
N ARG A 27 -7.25 8.44 2.23
CA ARG A 27 -8.36 8.80 1.35
C ARG A 27 -7.97 8.86 -0.12
N HIS A 28 -6.70 9.11 -0.44
CA HIS A 28 -6.20 9.16 -1.82
C HIS A 28 -5.33 7.94 -2.14
N THR A 29 -5.77 6.77 -1.68
CA THR A 29 -5.12 5.50 -2.00
C THR A 29 -6.17 4.45 -2.26
N THR A 30 -6.16 3.86 -3.45
CA THR A 30 -7.13 2.87 -3.91
C THR A 30 -6.41 1.57 -4.23
N LEU A 31 -7.03 0.44 -3.89
CA LEU A 31 -6.55 -0.89 -4.25
C LEU A 31 -7.68 -1.66 -4.93
N VAL A 32 -7.38 -2.23 -6.09
CA VAL A 32 -8.28 -3.14 -6.82
C VAL A 32 -7.92 -4.60 -6.54
N ASP A 33 -8.96 -5.45 -6.49
CA ASP A 33 -8.87 -6.89 -6.28
C ASP A 33 -7.95 -7.59 -7.30
N PRO A 34 -6.74 -8.05 -6.88
CA PRO A 34 -5.78 -8.69 -7.77
C PRO A 34 -6.14 -10.14 -8.12
N MET A 35 -7.20 -10.70 -7.51
CA MET A 35 -7.64 -12.08 -7.72
C MET A 35 -8.69 -12.19 -8.82
N ARG A 36 -9.32 -11.06 -9.19
CA ARG A 36 -10.31 -10.99 -10.28
C ARG A 36 -9.69 -10.46 -11.56
N ASP A 37 -8.88 -9.42 -11.43
CA ASP A 37 -8.29 -8.67 -12.54
C ASP A 37 -6.81 -8.38 -12.25
N TRP A 38 -6.22 -7.46 -13.02
CA TRP A 38 -4.91 -6.90 -12.71
C TRP A 38 -4.96 -6.12 -11.39
N GLY A 39 -4.18 -6.54 -10.40
CA GLY A 39 -4.07 -5.83 -9.13
C GLY A 39 -3.38 -4.50 -9.31
N TYR A 40 -4.06 -3.43 -8.91
CA TYR A 40 -3.51 -2.10 -9.02
C TYR A 40 -3.75 -1.30 -7.75
N LEU A 41 -2.65 -0.87 -7.13
CA LEU A 41 -2.58 0.02 -5.98
C LEU A 41 -2.17 1.40 -6.49
N VAL A 42 -3.05 2.39 -6.38
CA VAL A 42 -2.73 3.77 -6.77
C VAL A 42 -2.83 4.69 -5.57
N GLY A 43 -1.94 5.65 -5.45
CA GLY A 43 -2.11 6.72 -4.48
C GLY A 43 -1.21 7.93 -4.71
N ASP A 44 -1.48 8.98 -3.94
CA ASP A 44 -0.64 10.17 -3.88
C ASP A 44 0.61 9.95 -3.02
N HIS A 45 1.43 10.99 -2.89
CA HIS A 45 2.67 10.93 -2.11
C HIS A 45 2.40 10.59 -0.63
N ASP A 46 1.41 11.23 0.01
CA ASP A 46 1.07 10.99 1.43
C ASP A 46 0.56 9.57 1.64
N GLY A 47 -0.39 9.15 0.81
CA GLY A 47 -1.03 7.84 0.87
C GLY A 47 -0.03 6.70 0.71
N LEU A 48 0.83 6.77 -0.32
CA LEU A 48 1.88 5.77 -0.54
C LEU A 48 2.97 5.83 0.53
N ALA A 49 3.42 7.00 0.97
CA ALA A 49 4.43 7.11 2.04
C ALA A 49 3.93 6.51 3.36
N ARG A 50 2.67 6.76 3.71
CA ARG A 50 2.05 6.20 4.92
C ARG A 50 1.81 4.71 4.78
N LEU A 51 1.39 4.25 3.62
CA LEU A 51 1.23 2.83 3.33
C LEU A 51 2.57 2.09 3.42
N ALA A 52 3.66 2.66 2.91
CA ALA A 52 5.01 2.13 3.09
C ALA A 52 5.32 1.94 4.59
N GLY A 53 5.04 2.95 5.42
CA GLY A 53 5.21 2.81 6.86
C GLY A 53 4.32 1.75 7.51
N LEU A 54 3.11 1.49 7.00
CA LEU A 54 2.25 0.42 7.47
C LEU A 54 2.84 -0.96 7.15
N PHE A 55 3.45 -1.13 5.97
CA PHE A 55 4.23 -2.33 5.63
C PHE A 55 5.46 -2.48 6.53
N SER A 56 6.23 -1.42 6.76
CA SER A 56 7.36 -1.41 7.71
C SER A 56 6.90 -1.80 9.12
N PHE A 57 5.78 -1.26 9.60
CA PHE A 57 5.21 -1.63 10.89
C PHE A 57 4.80 -3.11 10.94
N ALA A 58 4.12 -3.62 9.90
CA ALA A 58 3.73 -5.03 9.81
C ALA A 58 4.95 -5.97 9.83
N ALA A 59 6.07 -5.55 9.24
CA ALA A 59 7.32 -6.32 9.25
C ALA A 59 7.85 -6.59 10.67
N TYR A 60 7.64 -5.65 11.59
CA TYR A 60 8.16 -5.74 12.98
C TYR A 60 7.05 -5.93 14.03
N SER A 61 5.82 -6.21 13.61
CA SER A 61 4.69 -6.43 14.52
C SER A 61 3.98 -7.76 14.22
N PRO A 62 4.64 -8.91 14.47
CA PRO A 62 4.14 -10.22 14.04
C PRO A 62 2.80 -10.63 14.67
N HIS A 63 2.38 -9.96 15.75
CA HIS A 63 1.15 -10.27 16.50
C HIS A 63 0.05 -9.22 16.26
N THR A 64 0.19 -8.42 15.20
CA THR A 64 -0.72 -7.34 14.86
C THR A 64 -1.27 -7.53 13.45
N VAL A 65 -2.57 -7.29 13.30
CA VAL A 65 -3.26 -7.17 12.01
C VAL A 65 -3.27 -5.70 11.63
N VAL A 66 -2.72 -5.33 10.47
CA VAL A 66 -2.82 -3.95 9.97
C VAL A 66 -3.94 -3.89 8.95
N HIS A 67 -5.02 -3.18 9.27
CA HIS A 67 -6.16 -2.98 8.37
C HIS A 67 -6.13 -1.59 7.78
N VAL A 68 -6.13 -1.49 6.46
CA VAL A 68 -6.12 -0.24 5.71
C VAL A 68 -7.44 -0.15 4.93
N PRO A 69 -8.38 0.70 5.36
CA PRO A 69 -9.67 0.84 4.71
C PRO A 69 -9.54 1.67 3.42
N LEU A 70 -9.22 1.00 2.31
CA LEU A 70 -8.97 1.62 1.01
C LEU A 70 -10.22 1.63 0.11
N ARG A 71 -11.25 0.85 0.42
CA ARG A 71 -12.43 0.72 -0.46
C ARG A 71 -13.25 2.02 -0.62
N GLN A 72 -13.03 3.03 0.24
CA GLN A 72 -13.73 4.32 0.28
C GLN A 72 -12.84 5.51 -0.12
N SER A 73 -11.76 5.26 -0.84
CA SER A 73 -10.87 6.30 -1.37
C SER A 73 -11.50 7.13 -2.50
N ILE A 74 -10.91 8.30 -2.75
CA ILE A 74 -11.28 9.31 -3.74
C ILE A 74 -9.98 9.82 -4.38
N PRO A 75 -9.96 10.15 -5.68
CA PRO A 75 -10.98 9.87 -6.70
C PRO A 75 -10.93 8.40 -7.14
N ARG A 76 -12.03 7.90 -7.73
CA ARG A 76 -12.16 6.50 -8.17
C ARG A 76 -12.01 6.30 -9.67
N ASP A 77 -11.80 7.37 -10.42
CA ASP A 77 -11.82 7.34 -11.89
C ASP A 77 -10.80 6.33 -12.45
N PHE A 78 -9.74 6.06 -11.67
CA PHE A 78 -8.79 4.96 -11.83
C PHE A 78 -8.48 4.37 -10.45
N PRO A 79 -8.31 3.05 -10.28
CA PRO A 79 -8.17 1.98 -11.28
C PRO A 79 -9.49 1.27 -11.61
N GLN A 80 -9.59 0.67 -12.81
CA GLN A 80 -10.74 -0.19 -13.16
C GLN A 80 -10.72 -1.49 -12.32
N GLY A 81 -11.89 -1.95 -11.89
CA GLY A 81 -12.07 -3.21 -11.15
C GLY A 81 -12.80 -3.04 -9.83
N VAL A 82 -12.75 -4.06 -8.97
CA VAL A 82 -13.45 -4.07 -7.68
C VAL A 82 -12.56 -3.50 -6.56
N PRO A 83 -12.91 -2.36 -5.94
CA PRO A 83 -12.13 -1.82 -4.84
C PRO A 83 -12.23 -2.69 -3.59
N VAL A 84 -11.08 -2.94 -2.97
CA VAL A 84 -10.91 -3.76 -1.76
C VAL A 84 -10.16 -3.00 -0.67
N ASP A 85 -10.39 -3.38 0.59
CA ASP A 85 -9.48 -3.00 1.68
C ASP A 85 -8.20 -3.82 1.63
N LEU A 86 -7.18 -3.38 2.36
CA LEU A 86 -5.95 -4.14 2.54
C LEU A 86 -5.81 -4.58 4.00
N VAL A 87 -5.45 -5.85 4.21
CA VAL A 87 -5.03 -6.39 5.49
C VAL A 87 -3.62 -6.97 5.35
N LEU A 88 -2.69 -6.43 6.14
CA LEU A 88 -1.36 -7.01 6.31
C LEU A 88 -1.37 -7.87 7.56
N VAL A 89 -0.95 -9.11 7.41
CA VAL A 89 -0.86 -10.05 8.53
C VAL A 89 0.45 -10.81 8.46
N HIS A 90 1.15 -10.88 9.59
CA HIS A 90 2.32 -11.74 9.65
C HIS A 90 1.88 -13.20 9.59
N GLN A 91 2.56 -14.00 8.77
CA GLN A 91 2.19 -15.39 8.49
C GLN A 91 2.12 -16.28 9.75
N THR A 92 2.89 -15.94 10.80
CA THR A 92 2.88 -16.67 12.08
C THR A 92 1.64 -16.39 12.93
N LEU A 93 0.88 -15.33 12.64
CA LEU A 93 -0.34 -14.99 13.39
C LEU A 93 -1.48 -15.98 13.11
N GLY A 94 -1.44 -16.67 11.96
CA GLY A 94 -2.42 -17.71 11.62
C GLY A 94 -3.85 -17.19 11.43
N LEU A 95 -4.05 -15.88 11.22
CA LEU A 95 -5.37 -15.31 10.96
C LEU A 95 -5.94 -15.86 9.64
N ARG A 96 -7.08 -16.53 9.70
CA ARG A 96 -7.80 -16.99 8.51
C ARG A 96 -8.62 -15.84 7.91
N PRO A 97 -8.57 -15.61 6.57
CA PRO A 97 -9.39 -14.59 5.93
C PRO A 97 -10.90 -14.71 6.21
N SER A 98 -11.41 -15.93 6.39
CA SER A 98 -12.80 -16.20 6.73
C SER A 98 -13.23 -15.65 8.09
N THR A 99 -12.29 -15.44 9.02
CA THR A 99 -12.55 -14.82 10.34
C THR A 99 -12.73 -13.30 10.25
N TRP A 100 -12.29 -12.69 9.13
CA TRP A 100 -12.27 -11.25 8.97
C TRP A 100 -13.60 -10.53 9.14
N PRO A 101 -14.74 -10.99 8.59
CA PRO A 101 -16.01 -10.28 8.76
C PRO A 101 -16.41 -10.15 10.24
N ALA A 102 -16.08 -11.14 11.07
CA ALA A 102 -16.33 -11.08 12.50
C ALA A 102 -15.43 -10.05 13.19
N LEU A 103 -14.12 -10.04 12.88
CA LEU A 103 -13.19 -9.05 13.43
C LEU A 103 -13.53 -7.63 12.98
N ARG A 104 -13.82 -7.43 11.70
CA ARG A 104 -14.14 -6.14 11.11
C ARG A 104 -15.36 -5.48 11.76
N ARG A 105 -16.37 -6.28 12.13
CA ARG A 105 -17.56 -5.79 12.85
C ARG A 105 -17.24 -5.25 14.26
N GLY A 106 -16.18 -5.77 14.90
CA GLY A 106 -15.76 -5.33 16.23
C GLY A 106 -14.84 -4.10 16.25
N LEU A 107 -14.58 -3.46 15.11
CA LEU A 107 -13.69 -2.29 15.00
C LEU A 107 -14.47 -0.99 15.26
N THR A 108 -15.08 -0.87 16.45
CA THR A 108 -15.94 0.27 16.83
C THR A 108 -15.24 1.29 17.73
N HIS A 109 -14.54 0.82 18.77
CA HIS A 109 -13.91 1.68 19.77
C HIS A 109 -12.38 1.54 19.72
N GLY A 110 -11.77 2.37 18.88
CA GLY A 110 -10.32 2.41 18.70
C GLY A 110 -9.63 3.31 19.72
N VAL A 111 -8.47 2.90 20.20
CA VAL A 111 -7.59 3.72 21.04
C VAL A 111 -6.56 4.41 20.13
N PRO A 112 -6.46 5.75 20.13
CA PRO A 112 -5.43 6.45 19.37
C PRO A 112 -4.02 6.02 19.80
N ARG A 113 -3.18 5.71 18.83
CA ARG A 113 -1.79 5.32 19.02
C ARG A 113 -0.90 5.99 18.00
N THR A 114 0.37 6.17 18.38
CA THR A 114 1.42 6.56 17.45
C THR A 114 2.38 5.40 17.31
N VAL A 115 2.62 4.99 16.08
CA VAL A 115 3.55 3.92 15.71
C VAL A 115 4.82 4.54 15.16
N ARG A 116 5.97 3.98 15.54
CA ARG A 116 7.27 4.38 14.98
C ARG A 116 7.77 3.28 14.06
N THR A 117 8.22 3.68 12.88
CA THR A 117 8.96 2.82 11.94
C THR A 117 10.44 3.17 11.99
N ASP A 118 11.28 2.18 11.69
CA ASP A 118 12.72 2.33 11.53
C ASP A 118 13.07 2.11 10.06
N GLU A 119 13.23 3.20 9.32
CA GLU A 119 13.50 3.16 7.87
C GLU A 119 14.82 2.47 7.56
N ARG A 120 15.86 2.71 8.36
CA ARG A 120 17.20 2.12 8.13
C ARG A 120 17.15 0.62 8.32
N ARG A 121 16.49 0.15 9.39
CA ARG A 121 16.29 -1.27 9.62
C ARG A 121 15.44 -1.91 8.53
N THR A 122 14.37 -1.22 8.11
CA THR A 122 13.50 -1.69 7.01
C THR A 122 14.29 -1.84 5.72
N ALA A 123 15.12 -0.85 5.36
CA ALA A 123 15.93 -0.89 4.15
C ALA A 123 16.95 -2.05 4.16
N ARG A 124 17.58 -2.35 5.29
CA ARG A 124 18.48 -3.50 5.41
C ARG A 124 17.76 -4.83 5.13
N HIS A 125 16.63 -5.07 5.80
CA HIS A 125 15.86 -6.30 5.59
C HIS A 125 15.25 -6.41 4.19
N ALA A 126 14.92 -5.27 3.56
CA ALA A 126 14.52 -5.25 2.16
C ALA A 126 15.68 -5.66 1.24
N ALA A 127 16.89 -5.12 1.46
CA ALA A 127 18.07 -5.50 0.70
C ALA A 127 18.42 -6.99 0.86
N ASP A 128 18.37 -7.52 2.10
CA ASP A 128 18.57 -8.96 2.34
C ASP A 128 17.58 -9.84 1.55
N TRP A 129 16.32 -9.39 1.44
CA TRP A 129 15.31 -10.08 0.65
C TRP A 129 15.57 -9.98 -0.86
N GLU A 130 15.94 -8.80 -1.37
CA GLU A 130 16.26 -8.59 -2.79
C GLU A 130 17.50 -9.41 -3.19
N ASP A 131 18.56 -9.43 -2.37
CA ASP A 131 19.76 -10.26 -2.59
C ASP A 131 19.41 -11.75 -2.66
N LEU A 132 18.50 -12.21 -1.78
CA LEU A 132 18.03 -13.60 -1.80
C LEU A 132 17.19 -13.88 -3.05
N TRP A 133 16.34 -12.94 -3.46
CA TRP A 133 15.53 -13.02 -4.66
C TRP A 133 16.42 -13.10 -5.91
N GLU A 134 17.40 -12.20 -6.07
CA GLU A 134 18.32 -12.21 -7.21
C GLU A 134 19.05 -13.55 -7.35
N ARG A 135 19.45 -14.15 -6.23
CA ARG A 135 20.15 -15.44 -6.22
C ARG A 135 19.24 -16.63 -6.54
N ARG A 136 17.98 -16.63 -6.06
CA ARG A 136 17.12 -17.83 -6.03
C ARG A 136 15.62 -17.52 -6.13
N TRP A 137 15.22 -16.57 -6.98
CA TRP A 137 13.81 -16.15 -7.11
C TRP A 137 12.86 -17.30 -7.45
N ASP A 138 13.32 -18.32 -8.18
CA ASP A 138 12.54 -19.50 -8.61
C ASP A 138 12.29 -20.50 -7.47
N ARG A 139 13.16 -20.51 -6.44
CA ARG A 139 13.18 -21.49 -5.35
C ARG A 139 12.96 -20.88 -3.96
N LEU A 140 12.43 -19.66 -3.89
CA LEU A 140 12.10 -19.06 -2.61
C LEU A 140 11.09 -19.93 -1.84
N PRO A 141 11.33 -20.20 -0.54
CA PRO A 141 10.34 -20.89 0.28
C PRO A 141 9.06 -20.06 0.37
N ARG A 142 7.95 -20.70 0.76
CA ARG A 142 6.66 -20.01 0.94
C ARG A 142 6.75 -18.79 1.86
N THR A 143 7.64 -18.85 2.87
CA THR A 143 7.91 -17.76 3.82
C THR A 143 8.67 -16.58 3.22
N GLY A 144 9.37 -16.79 2.11
CA GLY A 144 10.03 -15.75 1.32
C GLY A 144 9.08 -15.04 0.35
N ARG A 145 7.78 -15.34 0.41
CA ARG A 145 6.74 -14.75 -0.45
C ARG A 145 5.55 -14.26 0.37
N VAL A 146 4.90 -13.23 -0.13
CA VAL A 146 3.62 -12.74 0.37
C VAL A 146 2.50 -13.57 -0.24
N GLN A 147 1.63 -14.12 0.59
CA GLN A 147 0.51 -14.96 0.15
C GLN A 147 -0.75 -14.09 0.05
N PRO A 148 -1.26 -13.84 -1.17
CA PRO A 148 -2.49 -13.08 -1.36
C PRO A 148 -3.72 -13.97 -1.11
N ALA A 149 -4.76 -13.40 -0.52
CA ALA A 149 -6.09 -14.00 -0.48
C ALA A 149 -7.14 -12.89 -0.40
N VAL A 150 -8.25 -13.00 -1.14
CA VAL A 150 -9.34 -12.03 -1.05
C VAL A 150 -10.54 -12.66 -0.37
N HIS A 151 -11.06 -11.95 0.64
CA HIS A 151 -12.27 -12.36 1.34
C HIS A 151 -13.06 -11.13 1.81
N ALA A 152 -14.38 -11.14 1.60
CA ALA A 152 -15.29 -10.05 2.01
C ALA A 152 -14.84 -8.63 1.56
N ARG A 153 -14.37 -8.53 0.30
CA ARG A 153 -13.80 -7.31 -0.32
C ARG A 153 -12.58 -6.75 0.43
N THR A 154 -11.73 -7.65 0.91
CA THR A 154 -10.47 -7.30 1.57
C THR A 154 -9.37 -8.22 1.05
N LEU A 155 -8.29 -7.64 0.53
CA LEU A 155 -7.06 -8.33 0.18
C LEU A 155 -6.23 -8.56 1.43
N PHE A 156 -5.96 -9.81 1.73
CA PHE A 156 -5.00 -10.26 2.73
C PHE A 156 -3.65 -10.45 2.06
N LEU A 157 -2.64 -9.78 2.59
CA LEU A 157 -1.25 -10.06 2.30
C LEU A 157 -0.65 -10.71 3.54
N SER A 158 -0.46 -12.02 3.49
CA SER A 158 0.18 -12.79 4.56
C SER A 158 1.66 -12.95 4.27
N GLY A 159 2.51 -12.30 5.05
CA GLY A 159 3.95 -12.21 4.77
C GLY A 159 4.83 -12.40 6.01
N ALA A 160 6.14 -12.39 5.80
CA ALA A 160 7.17 -12.35 6.82
C ALA A 160 7.76 -10.93 6.95
N ARG A 161 8.62 -10.74 7.96
CA ARG A 161 9.41 -9.52 8.15
C ARG A 161 10.08 -9.04 6.86
N ASP A 162 10.87 -9.89 6.23
CA ASP A 162 11.73 -9.46 5.11
C ASP A 162 10.88 -9.15 3.86
N THR A 163 9.81 -9.91 3.61
CA THR A 163 8.86 -9.61 2.53
C THR A 163 8.07 -8.32 2.75
N PHE A 164 7.68 -8.00 3.99
CA PHE A 164 6.99 -6.75 4.30
C PHE A 164 7.96 -5.56 4.30
N ALA A 165 9.22 -5.76 4.67
CA ALA A 165 10.27 -4.76 4.52
C ALA A 165 10.52 -4.44 3.04
N ALA A 166 10.62 -5.46 2.18
CA ALA A 166 10.73 -5.28 0.73
C ALA A 166 9.50 -4.56 0.14
N ALA A 167 8.29 -4.98 0.52
CA ALA A 167 7.06 -4.29 0.11
C ALA A 167 7.05 -2.82 0.54
N SER A 168 7.46 -2.53 1.78
CA SER A 168 7.60 -1.17 2.31
C SER A 168 8.52 -0.31 1.45
N VAL A 169 9.69 -0.83 1.07
CA VAL A 169 10.66 -0.08 0.25
C VAL A 169 10.12 0.18 -1.15
N ARG A 170 9.43 -0.79 -1.77
CA ARG A 170 8.85 -0.62 -3.10
C ARG A 170 7.70 0.39 -3.13
N VAL A 171 6.81 0.35 -2.13
CA VAL A 171 5.74 1.36 -1.98
C VAL A 171 6.34 2.74 -1.67
N GLY A 172 7.36 2.81 -0.82
CA GLY A 172 8.06 4.06 -0.51
C GLY A 172 8.78 4.65 -1.74
N ARG A 173 9.36 3.80 -2.59
CA ARG A 173 9.94 4.22 -3.87
C ARG A 173 8.89 4.85 -4.77
N ALA A 174 7.72 4.22 -4.91
CA ALA A 174 6.61 4.80 -5.68
C ALA A 174 6.17 6.17 -5.14
N ALA A 175 6.10 6.33 -3.81
CA ALA A 175 5.80 7.62 -3.19
C ALA A 175 6.86 8.70 -3.53
N GLY A 176 8.15 8.34 -3.55
CA GLY A 176 9.25 9.26 -3.79
C GLY A 176 9.50 9.58 -5.27
N SER A 177 9.44 8.59 -6.16
CA SER A 177 9.72 8.76 -7.59
C SER A 177 8.49 9.13 -8.42
N GLY A 178 7.29 8.76 -7.96
CA GLY A 178 6.03 9.05 -8.65
C GLY A 178 5.83 10.54 -9.00
N PRO A 179 6.07 11.49 -8.08
CA PRO A 179 5.99 12.92 -8.38
C PRO A 179 6.94 13.39 -9.51
N LEU A 180 8.03 12.64 -9.74
CA LEU A 180 9.06 12.96 -10.73
C LEU A 180 8.80 12.29 -12.09
N ALA A 181 7.83 11.37 -12.17
CA ALA A 181 7.56 10.62 -13.38
C ALA A 181 6.88 11.48 -14.45
N LYS A 182 7.19 11.18 -15.71
CA LYS A 182 6.61 11.86 -16.86
C LYS A 182 5.09 11.65 -16.87
N GLY A 183 4.33 12.74 -16.82
CA GLY A 183 2.85 12.72 -16.81
C GLY A 183 2.22 12.98 -15.45
N ALA A 184 2.94 12.77 -14.34
CA ALA A 184 2.45 13.05 -12.99
C ALA A 184 2.02 14.51 -12.81
N VAL A 185 2.81 15.45 -13.34
CA VAL A 185 2.51 16.90 -13.33
C VAL A 185 1.23 17.27 -14.09
N LYS A 186 0.77 16.41 -15.02
CA LYS A 186 -0.47 16.59 -15.77
C LYS A 186 -1.67 15.94 -15.07
N GLY A 187 -1.46 15.34 -13.89
CA GLY A 187 -2.48 14.57 -13.17
C GLY A 187 -2.70 13.16 -13.69
N TYR A 188 -1.85 12.67 -14.60
CA TYR A 188 -1.93 11.29 -15.06
C TYR A 188 -1.41 10.34 -13.97
N ASP A 189 -2.06 9.18 -13.90
CA ASP A 189 -1.54 8.02 -13.21
C ASP A 189 -0.28 7.52 -13.92
N VAL A 190 0.73 7.14 -13.13
CA VAL A 190 2.03 6.68 -13.60
C VAL A 190 2.43 5.42 -12.83
N LEU A 191 2.63 4.33 -13.56
CA LEU A 191 3.17 3.09 -13.00
C LEU A 191 4.59 3.34 -12.46
N CYS A 192 4.82 3.05 -11.19
CA CYS A 192 6.06 3.37 -10.49
C CYS A 192 6.83 2.16 -9.97
N ALA A 193 6.12 1.14 -9.51
CA ALA A 193 6.70 -0.04 -8.89
C ALA A 193 5.75 -1.23 -8.97
N SER A 194 6.19 -2.39 -8.49
CA SER A 194 5.38 -3.61 -8.45
C SER A 194 5.66 -4.43 -7.19
N LEU A 195 4.62 -5.02 -6.62
CA LEU A 195 4.70 -6.04 -5.58
C LEU A 195 4.66 -7.46 -6.17
N THR A 196 4.45 -7.62 -7.48
CA THR A 196 4.30 -8.93 -8.14
C THR A 196 5.44 -9.89 -7.84
N ALA A 197 6.68 -9.44 -7.81
CA ALA A 197 7.83 -10.31 -7.49
C ALA A 197 7.83 -10.86 -6.04
N LEU A 198 7.06 -10.27 -5.13
CA LEU A 198 6.86 -10.77 -3.77
C LEU A 198 5.77 -11.85 -3.72
N LEU A 199 4.93 -11.98 -4.74
CA LEU A 199 3.80 -12.91 -4.76
C LEU A 199 4.24 -14.33 -5.19
N PRO A 200 3.36 -15.34 -5.03
CA PRO A 200 3.63 -16.69 -5.51
C PRO A 200 3.78 -16.72 -7.03
N LEU A 201 4.74 -17.51 -7.51
CA LEU A 201 4.80 -17.84 -8.92
C LEU A 201 3.59 -18.70 -9.28
N SER A 202 2.91 -18.35 -10.36
CA SER A 202 1.83 -19.16 -10.94
C SER A 202 2.30 -19.74 -12.26
N ARG A 203 1.86 -20.96 -12.58
CA ARG A 203 2.09 -21.58 -13.91
C ARG A 203 1.12 -21.06 -14.99
N GLY A 204 0.23 -20.13 -14.65
CA GLY A 204 -0.73 -19.47 -15.57
C GLY A 204 -0.78 -17.96 -15.32
N ARG A 205 -1.93 -17.29 -15.55
CA ARG A 205 -2.10 -15.86 -15.21
C ARG A 205 -1.85 -15.67 -13.72
N GLY A 206 -0.69 -15.13 -13.37
CA GLY A 206 -0.27 -14.90 -11.99
C GLY A 206 -1.08 -13.78 -11.36
N THR A 207 -1.13 -13.78 -10.02
CA THR A 207 -1.58 -12.59 -9.29
C THR A 207 -0.54 -11.51 -9.50
N GLU A 208 -0.94 -10.42 -10.12
CA GLU A 208 -0.13 -9.22 -10.31
C GLU A 208 -0.63 -8.14 -9.37
N LEU A 209 0.31 -7.36 -8.83
CA LEU A 209 -0.01 -6.23 -7.98
C LEU A 209 0.97 -5.10 -8.25
N ASP A 210 0.54 -4.17 -9.09
CA ASP A 210 1.33 -3.01 -9.50
C ASP A 210 0.97 -1.76 -8.70
N ILE A 211 1.92 -0.83 -8.64
CA ILE A 211 1.84 0.39 -7.86
C ILE A 211 1.91 1.61 -8.78
N GLY A 212 0.79 2.31 -8.91
CA GLY A 212 0.67 3.60 -9.56
C GLY A 212 0.86 4.76 -8.58
N PHE A 213 1.31 5.88 -9.10
CA PHE A 213 1.25 7.18 -8.43
C PHE A 213 0.26 8.07 -9.16
N GLN A 214 -0.60 8.73 -8.41
CA GLN A 214 -1.46 9.78 -8.95
C GLN A 214 -1.49 10.95 -7.98
N ALA A 215 -1.10 12.14 -8.45
CA ALA A 215 -1.12 13.32 -7.61
C ALA A 215 -2.55 13.74 -7.26
N TYR A 216 -2.80 13.98 -5.97
CA TYR A 216 -4.05 14.56 -5.50
C TYR A 216 -3.81 15.66 -4.45
N PRO A 217 -4.38 16.88 -4.63
CA PRO A 217 -5.02 17.36 -5.85
C PRO A 217 -4.05 17.37 -7.04
N SER A 218 -4.57 17.40 -8.27
CA SER A 218 -3.73 17.35 -9.47
C SER A 218 -2.67 18.46 -9.45
N LEU A 219 -1.42 18.08 -9.73
CA LEU A 219 -0.30 19.03 -9.87
C LEU A 219 -0.46 19.96 -11.09
N ALA A 220 -1.42 19.71 -11.98
CA ALA A 220 -1.70 20.58 -13.12
C ALA A 220 -2.06 22.02 -12.70
N HIS A 221 -2.61 22.17 -11.49
CA HIS A 221 -2.96 23.47 -10.91
C HIS A 221 -1.85 24.02 -9.99
N PHE A 222 -0.80 23.24 -9.72
CA PHE A 222 0.30 23.63 -8.84
C PHE A 222 1.40 24.32 -9.65
N THR A 223 1.73 25.55 -9.27
CA THR A 223 2.91 26.25 -9.81
C THR A 223 4.10 25.97 -8.87
N PRO A 224 5.16 25.29 -9.33
CA PRO A 224 6.32 25.02 -8.48
C PRO A 224 6.96 26.32 -7.99
N PRO A 225 7.39 26.39 -6.71
CA PRO A 225 8.14 27.52 -6.22
C PRO A 225 9.42 27.70 -7.06
N GLY A 226 9.64 28.91 -7.56
CA GLY A 226 10.77 29.26 -8.44
C GLY A 226 10.43 29.45 -9.92
N ARG A 227 9.23 29.04 -10.39
CA ARG A 227 8.76 29.37 -11.74
C ARG A 227 8.00 30.69 -11.71
N SER A 228 8.64 31.76 -12.15
CA SER A 228 8.04 33.11 -12.16
C SER A 228 6.70 33.12 -12.92
N ALA A 229 5.67 33.72 -12.32
CA ALA A 229 4.33 33.91 -12.90
C ALA A 229 4.31 34.90 -14.08
N ARG A 230 5.41 35.09 -14.80
CA ARG A 230 5.53 35.99 -15.95
C ARG A 230 5.67 35.20 -17.24
N ARG A 231 4.51 34.82 -17.79
CA ARG A 231 4.27 34.80 -19.24
C ARG A 231 2.77 34.66 -19.51
N ARG A 232 1.99 35.66 -19.06
CA ARG A 232 0.78 36.02 -19.81
C ARG A 232 1.28 36.49 -21.18
N ARG A 233 1.05 35.68 -22.22
CA ARG A 233 1.24 36.12 -23.61
C ARG A 233 0.34 37.34 -23.82
N PRO A 234 0.81 38.42 -24.48
CA PRO A 234 -0.09 39.50 -24.89
C PRO A 234 -1.13 38.88 -25.84
N THR A 235 -2.40 39.14 -25.56
CA THR A 235 -3.46 38.99 -26.55
C THR A 235 -3.05 39.81 -27.77
N ALA A 236 -2.93 39.14 -28.92
CA ALA A 236 -2.75 39.83 -30.19
C ALA A 236 -3.97 40.73 -30.40
N ALA A 237 -3.74 42.02 -30.57
CA ALA A 237 -4.74 42.91 -31.13
C ALA A 237 -4.94 42.51 -32.60
N SER A 238 -6.17 42.16 -32.96
CA SER A 238 -6.56 41.99 -34.36
C SER A 238 -6.68 43.37 -35.04
N PRO A 239 -6.32 43.48 -36.33
CA PRO A 239 -6.48 44.70 -37.13
C PRO A 239 -7.96 45.03 -37.42
#